data_AF-A0A2N6C6E2-F1
#
_entry.id   AF-A0A2N6C6E2-F1
#
_cell.length_a   1.000
_cell.length_b   1.000
_cell.length_c   1.000
_cell.angle_alpha   90.00
_cell.angle_beta   90.00
_cell.angle_gamma   90.00
#
_symmetry.space_group_name_H-M   'P 1'
#
loop_
_entity.id
_entity.type
_entity.pdbx_description
1 polymer ?
#
loop_
_entity_poly.entity_id
_entity_poly.type
_entity_poly.pdbx_seq_one_letter_code
_entity_poly.pdbx_strand_id
1 'polypeptide(L)'
;MEIDTIIATFTRTTAGVLPTSALQAAARRQKEITPHLIDLLDRAGRDIDGLAQRRHDYGFLYAMFLLAQFREPRALPPLLTFFKQGPKAIALTGDVVTESLGQLLAAVSDGEISAIQELVEDNRVDPFVRAAGIEALLCLTAWGETSPTGVITYFGELINSRLERQPSHVWNYLAEAGSRLCGANFSGHLKRAYDEGLVSPLYMDWQKAEKLLNRPTAENRADLENDEGLQPITDVVAEMSGWACFRPRQERLYPQNSRKPVVHTGKIGRNEPCPCGSGKKYKKCCLGKN
;
A
#
# COMPACT_ATOMS: atom_id res chain seq x y z
N MET A 1 -24.78 15.26 -16.82
CA MET A 1 -23.95 14.39 -17.67
C MET A 1 -24.54 13.00 -17.61
N GLU A 2 -24.73 12.35 -18.77
CA GLU A 2 -25.33 11.02 -18.84
C GLU A 2 -24.40 9.92 -18.36
N ILE A 3 -24.96 8.82 -17.85
CA ILE A 3 -24.20 7.67 -17.33
C ILE A 3 -23.21 7.17 -18.40
N ASP A 4 -23.67 6.98 -19.63
CA ASP A 4 -22.81 6.54 -20.74
C ASP A 4 -21.66 7.50 -21.02
N THR A 5 -21.90 8.82 -20.89
CA THR A 5 -20.85 9.83 -21.04
C THR A 5 -19.84 9.77 -19.90
N ILE A 6 -20.29 9.54 -18.66
CA ILE A 6 -19.41 9.38 -17.50
C ILE A 6 -18.50 8.15 -17.70
N ILE A 7 -19.09 6.99 -18.01
CA ILE A 7 -18.35 5.74 -18.23
C ILE A 7 -17.40 5.86 -19.43
N ALA A 8 -17.85 6.49 -20.52
CA ALA A 8 -17.00 6.77 -21.68
C ALA A 8 -15.80 7.66 -21.33
N THR A 9 -15.96 8.62 -20.43
CA THR A 9 -14.88 9.51 -19.98
C THR A 9 -13.86 8.72 -19.17
N PHE A 10 -14.32 7.89 -18.22
CA PHE A 10 -13.45 7.07 -17.38
C PHE A 10 -12.60 6.06 -18.17
N THR A 11 -13.15 5.49 -19.24
CA THR A 11 -12.49 4.49 -20.08
C THR A 11 -11.64 5.08 -21.22
N ARG A 12 -11.67 6.41 -21.40
CA ARG A 12 -10.93 7.14 -22.45
C ARG A 12 -10.35 8.44 -21.92
N THR A 13 -9.75 8.39 -20.73
CA THR A 13 -9.26 9.59 -20.04
C THR A 13 -7.93 10.08 -20.62
N THR A 14 -7.81 11.38 -20.82
CA THR A 14 -6.53 12.00 -21.21
C THR A 14 -5.48 11.77 -20.11
N ALA A 15 -4.34 11.17 -20.47
CA ALA A 15 -3.26 10.92 -19.52
C ALA A 15 -2.84 12.22 -18.80
N GLY A 16 -2.75 12.15 -17.47
CA GLY A 16 -2.37 13.27 -16.62
C GLY A 16 -3.47 14.30 -16.34
N VAL A 17 -4.71 14.06 -16.79
CA VAL A 17 -5.86 14.92 -16.49
C VAL A 17 -6.88 14.13 -15.69
N LEU A 18 -7.18 14.58 -14.47
CA LEU A 18 -8.25 14.00 -13.67
C LEU A 18 -9.60 14.42 -14.26
N PRO A 19 -10.52 13.49 -14.57
CA PRO A 19 -11.83 13.82 -15.13
C PRO A 19 -12.80 14.29 -14.03
N THR A 20 -12.46 15.40 -13.37
CA THR A 20 -13.14 15.94 -12.19
C THR A 20 -14.65 16.10 -12.38
N SER A 21 -15.09 16.65 -13.51
CA SER A 21 -16.52 16.83 -13.80
C SER A 21 -17.26 15.49 -13.90
N ALA A 22 -16.60 14.44 -14.40
CA ALA A 22 -17.16 13.10 -14.48
C ALA A 22 -17.23 12.40 -13.13
N LEU A 23 -16.18 12.51 -12.31
CA LEU A 23 -16.17 12.00 -10.94
C LEU A 23 -17.27 12.65 -10.10
N GLN A 24 -17.41 13.98 -10.16
CA GLN A 24 -18.49 14.70 -9.46
C GLN A 24 -19.87 14.34 -9.98
N ALA A 25 -20.04 14.15 -11.29
CA ALA A 25 -21.30 13.72 -11.86
C ALA A 25 -21.67 12.28 -11.44
N ALA A 26 -20.68 11.37 -11.39
CA ALA A 26 -20.85 10.02 -10.87
C ALA A 26 -21.30 10.04 -9.41
N ALA A 27 -20.63 10.81 -8.56
CA ALA A 27 -20.97 10.93 -7.15
C ALA A 27 -22.41 11.43 -6.93
N ARG A 28 -22.87 12.39 -7.73
CA ARG A 28 -24.26 12.89 -7.69
C ARG A 28 -25.30 11.89 -8.20
N ARG A 29 -24.91 10.90 -8.99
CA ARG A 29 -25.79 9.87 -9.58
C ARG A 29 -25.49 8.46 -9.04
N GLN A 30 -25.11 8.37 -7.76
CA GLN A 30 -24.72 7.12 -7.09
C GLN A 30 -25.62 5.93 -7.45
N LYS A 31 -26.93 6.02 -7.19
CA LYS A 31 -27.88 4.91 -7.42
C LYS A 31 -27.85 4.38 -8.86
N GLU A 32 -27.76 5.29 -9.83
CA GLU A 32 -27.81 4.96 -11.25
C GLU A 32 -26.47 4.42 -11.74
N ILE A 33 -25.35 4.97 -11.27
CA ILE A 33 -24.02 4.61 -11.79
C ILE A 33 -23.44 3.36 -11.12
N THR A 34 -23.80 3.06 -9.87
CA THR A 34 -23.22 1.96 -9.09
C THR A 34 -23.18 0.62 -9.83
N PRO A 35 -24.24 0.13 -10.50
CA PRO A 35 -24.19 -1.13 -11.24
C PRO A 35 -23.12 -1.14 -12.35
N HIS A 36 -22.92 0.01 -13.02
CA HIS A 36 -21.91 0.16 -14.06
C HIS A 36 -20.49 0.18 -13.51
N LEU A 37 -20.28 0.77 -12.32
CA LEU A 37 -18.99 0.77 -11.65
C LEU A 37 -18.59 -0.63 -11.18
N ILE A 38 -19.54 -1.38 -10.59
CA ILE A 38 -19.32 -2.77 -10.20
C ILE A 38 -18.92 -3.60 -11.43
N ASP A 39 -19.65 -3.44 -12.54
CA ASP A 39 -19.36 -4.15 -13.78
C ASP A 39 -18.02 -3.75 -14.42
N LEU A 40 -17.58 -2.49 -14.31
CA LEU A 40 -16.23 -2.08 -14.71
C LEU A 40 -15.15 -2.81 -13.90
N LEU A 41 -15.30 -2.84 -12.57
CA LEU A 41 -14.36 -3.48 -11.66
C LEU A 41 -14.33 -5.00 -11.85
N ASP A 42 -15.50 -5.63 -11.98
CA ASP A 42 -15.62 -7.07 -12.17
C ASP A 42 -15.02 -7.52 -13.52
N ARG A 43 -15.30 -6.80 -14.61
CA ARG A 43 -14.68 -7.08 -15.91
C ARG A 43 -13.16 -6.89 -15.87
N ALA A 44 -12.67 -5.89 -15.16
CA ALA A 44 -11.24 -5.65 -14.98
C ALA A 44 -10.56 -6.81 -14.25
N GLY A 45 -11.19 -7.37 -13.21
CA GLY A 45 -10.67 -8.53 -12.48
C GLY A 45 -10.69 -9.82 -13.32
N ARG A 46 -11.70 -10.00 -14.16
CA ARG A 46 -11.86 -11.19 -15.02
C ARG A 46 -11.00 -11.18 -16.29
N ASP A 47 -10.67 -10.01 -16.82
CA ASP A 47 -9.86 -9.83 -18.05
C ASP A 47 -8.73 -8.81 -17.82
N ILE A 48 -7.82 -9.12 -16.89
CA ILE A 48 -6.73 -8.20 -16.54
C ILE A 48 -5.71 -8.04 -17.67
N ASP A 49 -5.49 -9.10 -18.48
CA ASP A 49 -4.57 -9.06 -19.62
C ASP A 49 -5.13 -8.21 -20.76
N GLY A 50 -6.44 -8.31 -21.04
CA GLY A 50 -7.10 -7.43 -21.99
C GLY A 50 -7.12 -5.98 -21.51
N LEU A 51 -7.34 -5.75 -20.20
CA LEU A 51 -7.26 -4.42 -19.61
C LEU A 51 -5.87 -3.80 -19.78
N ALA A 52 -4.79 -4.55 -19.54
CA ALA A 52 -3.43 -4.07 -19.68
C ALA A 52 -3.07 -3.61 -21.10
N GLN A 53 -3.79 -4.10 -22.11
CA GLN A 53 -3.60 -3.70 -23.51
C GLN A 53 -4.38 -2.42 -23.88
N ARG A 54 -5.38 -2.03 -23.08
CA ARG A 54 -6.22 -0.85 -23.35
C ARG A 54 -5.51 0.40 -22.87
N ARG A 55 -5.15 1.27 -23.80
CA ARG A 55 -4.56 2.58 -23.46
C ARG A 55 -5.64 3.50 -22.91
N HIS A 56 -5.31 4.23 -21.85
CA HIS A 56 -6.16 5.28 -21.28
C HIS A 56 -7.49 4.80 -20.67
N ASP A 57 -7.63 3.50 -20.44
CA ASP A 57 -8.77 2.91 -19.75
C ASP A 57 -8.47 2.85 -18.25
N TYR A 58 -8.99 3.84 -17.50
CA TYR A 58 -8.87 3.92 -16.05
C TYR A 58 -10.21 3.70 -15.35
N GLY A 59 -11.20 3.13 -16.06
CA GLY A 59 -12.55 2.98 -15.55
C GLY A 59 -12.63 2.12 -14.29
N PHE A 60 -11.83 1.06 -14.24
CA PHE A 60 -11.72 0.19 -13.06
C PHE A 60 -11.19 0.96 -11.84
N LEU A 61 -10.22 1.86 -12.04
CA LEU A 61 -9.59 2.62 -10.96
C LEU A 61 -10.58 3.63 -10.38
N TYR A 62 -11.24 4.42 -11.23
CA TYR A 62 -12.28 5.34 -10.77
C TYR A 62 -13.46 4.60 -10.10
N ALA A 63 -13.81 3.41 -10.61
CA ALA A 63 -14.84 2.58 -10.01
C ALA A 63 -14.49 2.15 -8.58
N MET A 64 -13.26 1.70 -8.32
CA MET A 64 -12.83 1.30 -6.96
C MET A 64 -13.04 2.43 -5.95
N PHE A 65 -12.56 3.64 -6.26
CA PHE A 65 -12.64 4.78 -5.34
C PHE A 65 -14.08 5.30 -5.18
N LEU A 66 -14.86 5.37 -6.26
CA LEU A 66 -16.27 5.75 -6.16
C LEU A 66 -17.09 4.73 -5.36
N LEU A 67 -16.87 3.43 -5.56
CA LEU A 67 -17.56 2.38 -4.81
C LEU A 67 -17.20 2.40 -3.33
N ALA A 68 -15.93 2.68 -3.00
CA ALA A 68 -15.50 2.92 -1.63
C ALA A 68 -16.16 4.18 -1.04
N GLN A 69 -16.19 5.30 -1.77
CA GLN A 69 -16.90 6.51 -1.35
C GLN A 69 -18.40 6.26 -1.10
N PHE A 70 -19.00 5.38 -1.89
CA PHE A 70 -20.40 4.99 -1.77
C PHE A 70 -20.67 3.97 -0.66
N ARG A 71 -19.62 3.41 -0.03
CA ARG A 71 -19.70 2.30 0.91
C ARG A 71 -20.51 1.13 0.35
N GLU A 72 -20.23 0.74 -0.90
CA GLU A 72 -21.02 -0.27 -1.62
C GLU A 72 -20.49 -1.70 -1.41
N PRO A 73 -21.16 -2.56 -0.60
CA PRO A 73 -20.59 -3.84 -0.21
C PRO A 73 -20.53 -4.86 -1.36
N ARG A 74 -21.37 -4.70 -2.38
CA ARG A 74 -21.32 -5.56 -3.59
C ARG A 74 -20.00 -5.39 -4.37
N ALA A 75 -19.20 -4.38 -4.06
CA ALA A 75 -17.89 -4.17 -4.67
C ALA A 75 -16.79 -5.04 -4.04
N LEU A 76 -16.99 -5.63 -2.85
CA LEU A 76 -15.94 -6.42 -2.20
C LEU A 76 -15.50 -7.65 -3.02
N PRO A 77 -16.41 -8.53 -3.51
CA PRO A 77 -15.99 -9.68 -4.32
C PRO A 77 -15.20 -9.33 -5.59
N PRO A 78 -15.62 -8.36 -6.44
CA PRO A 78 -14.83 -8.00 -7.63
C PRO A 78 -13.53 -7.27 -7.27
N LEU A 79 -13.48 -6.50 -6.18
CA LEU A 79 -12.25 -5.88 -5.67
C LEU A 79 -11.22 -6.96 -5.28
N LEU A 80 -11.63 -7.95 -4.50
CA LEU A 80 -10.79 -9.09 -4.12
C LEU A 80 -10.34 -9.89 -5.36
N THR A 81 -11.25 -10.12 -6.30
CA THR A 81 -10.94 -10.83 -7.55
C THR A 81 -9.86 -10.11 -8.36
N PHE A 82 -9.92 -8.78 -8.42
CA PHE A 82 -8.93 -7.96 -9.09
C PHE A 82 -7.55 -8.07 -8.41
N PHE A 83 -7.45 -7.82 -7.09
CA PHE A 83 -6.15 -7.81 -6.42
C PHE A 83 -5.54 -9.21 -6.22
N LYS A 84 -6.35 -10.28 -6.27
CA LYS A 84 -5.85 -11.66 -6.33
C LYS A 84 -5.12 -11.99 -7.65
N GLN A 85 -5.16 -11.12 -8.66
CA GLN A 85 -4.30 -11.24 -9.86
C GLN A 85 -2.82 -10.89 -9.60
N GLY A 86 -2.48 -10.46 -8.37
CA GLY A 86 -1.10 -10.32 -7.91
C GLY A 86 -0.31 -9.25 -8.68
N PRO A 87 0.89 -9.57 -9.21
CA PRO A 87 1.75 -8.59 -9.89
C PRO A 87 1.08 -7.80 -11.01
N LYS A 88 0.10 -8.41 -11.71
CA LYS A 88 -0.64 -7.73 -12.78
C LYS A 88 -1.54 -6.61 -12.24
N ALA A 89 -2.22 -6.86 -11.12
CA ALA A 89 -3.05 -5.86 -10.46
C ALA A 89 -2.20 -4.70 -9.93
N ILE A 90 -1.07 -5.01 -9.30
CA ILE A 90 -0.09 -4.03 -8.80
C ILE A 90 0.41 -3.15 -9.96
N ALA A 91 0.79 -3.77 -11.09
CA ALA A 91 1.28 -3.01 -12.26
C ALA A 91 0.25 -2.03 -12.83
N LEU A 92 -1.04 -2.33 -12.75
CA LEU A 92 -2.12 -1.48 -13.25
C LEU A 92 -2.58 -0.41 -12.26
N THR A 93 -2.38 -0.65 -10.96
CA THR A 93 -2.88 0.24 -9.89
C THR A 93 -1.78 1.08 -9.26
N GLY A 94 -0.50 0.75 -9.48
CA GLY A 94 0.63 1.48 -8.91
C GLY A 94 0.60 1.44 -7.39
N ASP A 95 0.71 2.61 -6.77
CA ASP A 95 0.86 2.76 -5.31
C ASP A 95 -0.45 2.50 -4.53
N VAL A 96 -1.59 2.34 -5.22
CA VAL A 96 -2.89 2.05 -4.57
C VAL A 96 -2.82 0.84 -3.65
N VAL A 97 -2.06 -0.19 -4.00
CA VAL A 97 -1.94 -1.42 -3.17
C VAL A 97 -1.34 -1.11 -1.80
N THR A 98 -0.44 -0.13 -1.72
CA THR A 98 0.27 0.24 -0.50
C THR A 98 -0.27 1.50 0.18
N GLU A 99 -1.04 2.33 -0.53
CA GLU A 99 -1.50 3.63 -0.02
C GLU A 99 -3.01 3.72 0.23
N SER A 100 -3.83 2.93 -0.47
CA SER A 100 -5.30 3.09 -0.39
C SER A 100 -6.07 1.77 -0.29
N LEU A 101 -5.46 0.63 -0.61
CA LEU A 101 -6.18 -0.64 -0.69
C LEU A 101 -6.81 -1.03 0.66
N GLY A 102 -6.18 -0.72 1.79
CA GLY A 102 -6.77 -0.95 3.10
C GLY A 102 -8.05 -0.14 3.32
N GLN A 103 -8.05 1.15 2.98
CA GLN A 103 -9.24 2.01 3.02
C GLN A 103 -10.32 1.52 2.06
N LEU A 104 -9.95 1.11 0.84
CA LEU A 104 -10.88 0.58 -0.16
C LEU A 104 -11.57 -0.69 0.35
N LEU A 105 -10.80 -1.65 0.87
CA LEU A 105 -11.31 -2.91 1.41
C LEU A 105 -12.26 -2.67 2.59
N ALA A 106 -11.85 -1.83 3.55
CA ALA A 106 -12.68 -1.48 4.70
C ALA A 106 -13.99 -0.78 4.27
N ALA A 107 -13.90 0.15 3.32
CA ALA A 107 -15.06 0.91 2.86
C ALA A 107 -16.14 0.04 2.22
N VAL A 108 -15.76 -1.05 1.53
CA VAL A 108 -16.69 -1.96 0.86
C VAL A 108 -16.98 -3.23 1.67
N SER A 109 -16.52 -3.33 2.92
CA SER A 109 -16.75 -4.52 3.74
C SER A 109 -18.02 -4.48 4.58
N ASP A 110 -18.67 -3.31 4.69
CA ASP A 110 -19.85 -3.10 5.56
C ASP A 110 -19.59 -3.48 7.03
N GLY A 111 -18.35 -3.28 7.51
CA GLY A 111 -17.92 -3.70 8.86
C GLY A 111 -17.63 -5.21 9.01
N GLU A 112 -17.95 -6.03 8.00
CA GLU A 112 -17.70 -7.48 8.03
C GLU A 112 -16.23 -7.80 7.79
N ILE A 113 -15.61 -8.55 8.70
CA ILE A 113 -14.16 -8.79 8.68
C ILE A 113 -13.77 -10.14 8.06
N SER A 114 -14.69 -11.09 7.94
CA SER A 114 -14.37 -12.49 7.59
C SER A 114 -13.64 -12.61 6.25
N ALA A 115 -14.12 -11.94 5.20
CA ALA A 115 -13.48 -11.97 3.89
C ALA A 115 -12.10 -11.27 3.88
N ILE A 116 -11.90 -10.26 4.75
CA ILE A 116 -10.61 -9.59 4.93
C ILE A 116 -9.64 -10.53 5.67
N GLN A 117 -10.10 -11.26 6.68
CA GLN A 117 -9.29 -12.25 7.39
C GLN A 117 -8.83 -13.38 6.44
N GLU A 118 -9.75 -13.91 5.62
CA GLU A 118 -9.43 -14.89 4.58
C GLU A 118 -8.37 -14.36 3.59
N LEU A 119 -8.45 -13.07 3.21
CA LEU A 119 -7.43 -12.43 2.38
C LEU A 119 -6.06 -12.41 3.06
N VAL A 120 -6.00 -11.99 4.33
CA VAL A 120 -4.75 -11.89 5.10
C VAL A 120 -4.07 -13.26 5.24
N GLU A 121 -4.86 -14.33 5.42
CA GLU A 121 -4.35 -15.68 5.65
C GLU A 121 -3.97 -16.45 4.37
N ASP A 122 -4.45 -16.02 3.20
CA ASP A 122 -4.17 -16.72 1.93
C ASP A 122 -2.71 -16.49 1.45
N ASN A 123 -1.81 -17.44 1.74
CA ASN A 123 -0.40 -17.37 1.37
C ASN A 123 -0.12 -17.38 -0.15
N ARG A 124 -1.15 -17.59 -0.98
CA ARG A 124 -1.03 -17.50 -2.44
C ARG A 124 -1.18 -16.06 -2.94
N VAL A 125 -1.71 -15.16 -2.11
CA VAL A 125 -1.91 -13.75 -2.42
C VAL A 125 -0.64 -12.96 -2.15
N ASP A 126 -0.38 -11.95 -2.97
CA ASP A 126 0.78 -11.07 -2.83
C ASP A 126 0.87 -10.47 -1.41
N PRO A 127 2.05 -10.45 -0.75
CA PRO A 127 2.20 -9.95 0.61
C PRO A 127 1.76 -8.50 0.83
N PHE A 128 1.82 -7.63 -0.19
CA PHE A 128 1.34 -6.24 -0.07
C PHE A 128 -0.19 -6.18 -0.02
N VAL A 129 -0.86 -6.98 -0.85
CA VAL A 129 -2.32 -7.09 -0.84
C VAL A 129 -2.82 -7.69 0.48
N ARG A 130 -2.10 -8.69 1.02
CA ARG A 130 -2.41 -9.26 2.34
C ARG A 130 -2.22 -8.25 3.47
N ALA A 131 -1.15 -7.46 3.44
CA ALA A 131 -0.91 -6.40 4.42
C ALA A 131 -2.00 -5.32 4.38
N ALA A 132 -2.50 -4.95 3.20
CA ALA A 132 -3.65 -4.06 3.06
C ALA A 132 -4.92 -4.62 3.74
N GLY A 133 -5.06 -5.94 3.87
CA GLY A 133 -6.12 -6.53 4.71
C GLY A 133 -5.96 -6.24 6.20
N ILE A 134 -4.72 -6.22 6.72
CA ILE A 134 -4.44 -5.81 8.11
C ILE A 134 -4.76 -4.32 8.29
N GLU A 135 -4.38 -3.49 7.32
CA GLU A 135 -4.74 -2.07 7.29
C GLU A 135 -6.26 -1.87 7.28
N ALA A 136 -7.00 -2.64 6.49
CA ALA A 136 -8.46 -2.55 6.45
C ALA A 136 -9.09 -2.81 7.83
N LEU A 137 -8.58 -3.78 8.60
CA LEU A 137 -9.03 -4.02 9.98
C LEU A 137 -8.70 -2.83 10.90
N LEU A 138 -7.57 -2.16 10.66
CA LEU A 138 -7.18 -0.96 11.40
C LEU A 138 -8.09 0.22 11.04
N CYS A 139 -8.42 0.43 9.76
CA CYS A 139 -9.40 1.41 9.29
C CYS A 139 -10.76 1.18 9.94
N LEU A 140 -11.32 -0.04 9.86
CA LEU A 140 -12.60 -0.37 10.49
C LEU A 140 -12.59 -0.12 12.00
N THR A 141 -11.46 -0.37 12.66
CA THR A 141 -11.31 -0.10 14.10
C THR A 141 -11.28 1.40 14.38
N ALA A 142 -10.56 2.18 13.57
CA ALA A 142 -10.48 3.63 13.68
C ALA A 142 -11.84 4.31 13.38
N TRP A 143 -12.64 3.75 12.48
CA TRP A 143 -13.99 4.24 12.16
C TRP A 143 -15.05 3.83 13.18
N GLY A 144 -14.70 2.96 14.13
CA GLY A 144 -15.66 2.40 15.09
C GLY A 144 -16.65 1.41 14.46
N GLU A 145 -16.35 0.89 13.27
CA GLU A 145 -17.19 -0.08 12.52
C GLU A 145 -16.91 -1.54 12.93
N THR A 146 -15.83 -1.79 13.69
CA THR A 146 -15.56 -3.10 14.31
C THR A 146 -14.99 -2.97 15.72
N SER A 147 -15.09 -4.05 16.49
CA SER A 147 -14.59 -4.10 17.87
C SER A 147 -13.06 -4.15 17.91
N PRO A 148 -12.39 -3.22 18.62
CA PRO A 148 -10.95 -3.27 18.83
C PRO A 148 -10.50 -4.59 19.48
N THR A 149 -11.29 -5.13 20.41
CA THR A 149 -10.98 -6.39 21.10
C THR A 149 -10.93 -7.58 20.14
N GLY A 150 -11.84 -7.63 19.17
CA GLY A 150 -11.87 -8.67 18.14
C GLY A 150 -10.62 -8.61 17.26
N VAL A 151 -10.26 -7.40 16.79
CA VAL A 151 -9.07 -7.19 15.95
C VAL A 151 -7.77 -7.48 16.73
N ILE A 152 -7.67 -7.05 17.99
CA ILE A 152 -6.52 -7.37 18.86
C ILE A 152 -6.37 -8.88 19.05
N THR A 153 -7.48 -9.58 19.28
CA THR A 153 -7.48 -11.04 19.41
C THR A 153 -6.97 -11.68 18.13
N TYR A 154 -7.50 -11.28 16.98
CA TYR A 154 -7.08 -11.78 15.69
C TYR A 154 -5.60 -11.49 15.37
N PHE A 155 -5.10 -10.29 15.66
CA PHE A 155 -3.66 -9.99 15.52
C PHE A 155 -2.80 -10.87 16.42
N GLY A 156 -3.28 -11.18 17.63
CA GLY A 156 -2.69 -12.18 18.52
C GLY A 156 -2.65 -13.58 17.91
N GLU A 157 -3.67 -14.00 17.18
CA GLU A 157 -3.69 -15.30 16.50
C GLU A 157 -2.76 -15.34 15.28
N LEU A 158 -2.71 -14.25 14.50
CA LEU A 158 -1.80 -14.05 13.37
C LEU A 158 -0.34 -14.24 13.80
N ILE A 159 0.10 -13.52 14.83
CA ILE A 159 1.49 -13.55 15.29
C ILE A 159 1.90 -14.90 15.89
N ASN A 160 0.95 -15.63 16.45
CA ASN A 160 1.23 -16.88 17.17
C ASN A 160 1.14 -18.13 16.31
N SER A 161 0.20 -18.18 15.37
CA SER A 161 -0.16 -19.46 14.75
C SER A 161 -0.68 -19.40 13.31
N ARG A 162 -1.28 -18.28 12.87
CA ARG A 162 -1.89 -18.23 11.54
C ARG A 162 -0.95 -17.76 10.43
N LEU A 163 0.06 -16.93 10.74
CA LEU A 163 1.06 -16.53 9.73
C LEU A 163 2.19 -17.56 9.62
N GLU A 164 2.58 -17.87 8.39
CA GLU A 164 3.80 -18.62 8.12
C GLU A 164 5.02 -17.90 8.70
N ARG A 165 5.93 -18.67 9.33
CA ARG A 165 7.17 -18.16 9.94
C ARG A 165 8.24 -17.87 8.87
N GLN A 166 7.88 -17.00 7.93
CA GLN A 166 8.75 -16.49 6.87
C GLN A 166 8.64 -14.97 6.83
N PRO A 167 9.76 -14.23 6.80
CA PRO A 167 9.73 -12.78 6.73
C PRO A 167 8.95 -12.28 5.51
N SER A 168 8.04 -11.34 5.70
CA SER A 168 7.21 -10.81 4.61
C SER A 168 6.69 -9.40 4.94
N HIS A 169 6.12 -8.72 3.95
CA HIS A 169 5.50 -7.42 4.20
C HIS A 169 4.31 -7.52 5.16
N VAL A 170 3.62 -8.68 5.22
CA VAL A 170 2.55 -8.94 6.19
C VAL A 170 3.07 -8.88 7.62
N TRP A 171 4.25 -9.45 7.89
CA TRP A 171 4.89 -9.36 9.21
C TRP A 171 5.28 -7.93 9.58
N ASN A 172 5.83 -7.18 8.62
CA ASN A 172 6.20 -5.78 8.82
C ASN A 172 4.99 -4.92 9.19
N TYR A 173 3.91 -5.06 8.43
CA TYR A 173 2.70 -4.28 8.67
C TYR A 173 1.96 -4.75 9.93
N LEU A 174 1.93 -6.06 10.24
CA LEU A 174 1.40 -6.57 11.51
C LEU A 174 2.13 -6.00 12.72
N ALA A 175 3.46 -5.85 12.64
CA ALA A 175 4.25 -5.23 13.69
C ALA A 175 3.82 -3.78 13.93
N GLU A 176 3.67 -3.00 12.86
CA GLU A 176 3.21 -1.62 12.95
C GLU A 176 1.78 -1.50 13.49
N ALA A 177 0.83 -2.19 12.85
CA ALA A 177 -0.58 -2.15 13.26
C ALA A 177 -0.77 -2.69 14.69
N GLY A 178 -0.11 -3.79 15.03
CA GLY A 178 -0.14 -4.38 16.36
C GLY A 178 0.48 -3.49 17.44
N SER A 179 1.59 -2.81 17.12
CA SER A 179 2.20 -1.82 18.02
C SER A 179 1.30 -0.63 18.32
N ARG A 180 0.50 -0.20 17.33
CA ARG A 180 -0.47 0.88 17.50
C ARG A 180 -1.72 0.42 18.26
N LEU A 181 -2.20 -0.81 18.05
CA LEU A 181 -3.51 -1.24 18.55
C LEU A 181 -3.48 -2.10 19.83
N CYS A 182 -2.53 -3.03 19.97
CA CYS A 182 -2.65 -4.16 20.91
C CYS A 182 -2.06 -3.91 22.31
N GLY A 183 -1.24 -2.86 22.48
CA GLY A 183 -0.63 -2.50 23.76
C GLY A 183 0.32 -3.56 24.33
N ALA A 184 0.69 -3.42 25.61
CA ALA A 184 1.80 -4.16 26.24
C ALA A 184 1.70 -5.69 26.16
N ASN A 185 0.48 -6.28 26.16
CA ASN A 185 0.28 -7.73 26.09
C ASN A 185 0.77 -8.34 24.76
N PHE A 186 0.86 -7.54 23.70
CA PHE A 186 1.37 -7.98 22.40
C PHE A 186 2.91 -7.98 22.33
N SER A 187 3.57 -7.26 23.24
CA SER A 187 5.02 -7.03 23.24
C SER A 187 5.84 -8.33 23.23
N GLY A 188 5.51 -9.29 24.11
CA GLY A 188 6.26 -10.54 24.18
C GLY A 188 6.18 -11.38 22.90
N HIS A 189 5.02 -11.39 22.23
CA HIS A 189 4.83 -12.07 20.96
C HIS A 189 5.58 -11.37 19.83
N LEU A 190 5.48 -10.04 19.79
CA LEU A 190 6.15 -9.22 18.80
C LEU A 190 7.67 -9.29 18.93
N LYS A 191 8.21 -9.22 20.14
CA LYS A 191 9.66 -9.33 20.40
C LYS A 191 10.25 -10.61 19.82
N ARG A 192 9.56 -11.75 20.00
CA ARG A 192 9.99 -13.04 19.43
C ARG A 192 10.00 -13.00 17.90
N ALA A 193 9.01 -12.37 17.27
CA ALA A 193 8.99 -12.21 15.82
C ALA A 193 10.18 -11.37 15.31
N TYR A 194 10.60 -10.34 16.05
CA TYR A 194 11.83 -9.59 15.75
C TYR A 194 13.09 -10.45 15.94
N ASP A 195 13.18 -11.23 17.03
CA ASP A 195 14.34 -12.09 17.32
C ASP A 195 14.52 -13.20 16.27
N GLU A 196 13.41 -13.68 15.70
CA GLU A 196 13.40 -14.65 14.61
C GLU A 196 13.63 -14.02 13.23
N GLY A 197 13.78 -12.68 13.15
CA GLY A 197 14.00 -11.97 11.90
C GLY A 197 12.78 -11.91 10.97
N LEU A 198 11.57 -12.16 11.49
CA LEU A 198 10.32 -12.12 10.71
C LEU A 198 9.90 -10.69 10.36
N VAL A 199 10.25 -9.73 11.22
CA VAL A 199 10.01 -8.31 11.04
C VAL A 199 11.32 -7.62 10.67
N SER A 200 11.31 -6.83 9.59
CA SER A 200 12.47 -6.07 9.15
C SER A 200 12.68 -4.83 10.02
N PRO A 201 13.84 -4.68 10.68
CA PRO A 201 14.15 -3.46 11.44
C PRO A 201 14.24 -2.19 10.59
N LEU A 202 14.39 -2.34 9.26
CA LEU A 202 14.40 -1.21 8.32
C LEU A 202 12.99 -0.65 8.07
N TYR A 203 11.96 -1.46 8.31
CA TYR A 203 10.57 -1.02 8.20
C TYR A 203 10.14 -0.32 9.49
N MET A 204 10.31 -1.01 10.62
CA MET A 204 10.10 -0.48 11.96
C MET A 204 11.10 -1.17 12.89
N ASP A 205 11.88 -0.40 13.64
CA ASP A 205 12.77 -0.97 14.64
C ASP A 205 12.00 -1.36 15.92
N TRP A 206 12.58 -2.28 16.70
CA TRP A 206 11.98 -2.74 17.96
C TRP A 206 11.75 -1.61 18.97
N GLN A 207 12.64 -0.61 19.03
CA GLN A 207 12.54 0.46 20.02
C GLN A 207 11.30 1.32 19.76
N LYS A 208 11.02 1.62 18.48
CA LYS A 208 9.80 2.31 18.04
C LYS A 208 8.56 1.46 18.33
N ALA A 209 8.59 0.17 18.02
CA ALA A 209 7.49 -0.75 18.29
C ALA A 209 7.16 -0.86 19.79
N GLU A 210 8.18 -1.05 20.63
CA GLU A 210 8.07 -1.16 22.08
C GLU A 210 7.56 0.14 22.72
N LYS A 211 8.03 1.29 22.22
CA LYS A 211 7.54 2.59 22.67
C LYS A 211 6.03 2.72 22.44
N LEU A 212 5.53 2.36 21.26
CA LEU A 212 4.10 2.40 20.96
C LEU A 212 3.30 1.42 21.82
N LEU A 213 3.81 0.19 22.01
CA LEU A 213 3.15 -0.83 22.84
C LEU A 213 2.98 -0.41 24.31
N ASN A 214 3.91 0.40 24.82
CA ASN A 214 3.90 0.87 26.21
C ASN A 214 3.16 2.20 26.42
N ARG A 215 2.63 2.82 25.35
CA ARG A 215 1.79 4.03 25.49
C ARG A 215 0.43 3.68 26.08
N PRO A 216 -0.23 4.64 26.76
CA PRO A 216 -1.61 4.48 27.16
C PRO A 216 -2.50 4.14 25.97
N THR A 217 -3.34 3.12 26.10
CA THR A 217 -4.25 2.66 25.03
C THR A 217 -5.12 3.79 24.47
N ALA A 218 -5.54 4.72 25.32
CA ALA A 218 -6.35 5.86 24.90
C ALA A 218 -5.61 6.82 23.95
N GLU A 219 -4.31 7.03 24.15
CA GLU A 219 -3.51 7.89 23.27
C GLU A 219 -3.30 7.24 21.90
N ASN A 220 -2.91 5.96 21.88
CA ASN A 220 -2.76 5.24 20.62
C ASN A 220 -4.07 5.15 19.84
N ARG A 221 -5.19 4.99 20.54
CA ARG A 221 -6.53 5.02 19.95
C ARG A 221 -6.82 6.39 19.32
N ALA A 222 -6.56 7.48 20.03
CA ALA A 222 -6.73 8.82 19.49
C ALA A 222 -5.85 9.04 18.25
N ASP A 223 -4.60 8.57 18.26
CA ASP A 223 -3.72 8.67 17.09
C ASP A 223 -4.25 7.87 15.89
N LEU A 224 -4.85 6.70 16.12
CA LEU A 224 -5.48 5.89 15.07
C LEU A 224 -6.71 6.59 14.49
N GLU A 225 -7.58 7.12 15.34
CA GLU A 225 -8.81 7.82 14.95
C GLU A 225 -8.52 9.10 14.16
N ASN A 226 -7.37 9.76 14.42
CA ASN A 226 -6.95 10.98 13.74
C ASN A 226 -5.93 10.75 12.60
N ASP A 227 -5.59 9.50 12.28
CA ASP A 227 -4.67 9.20 11.19
C ASP A 227 -5.36 9.46 9.85
N GLU A 228 -4.88 10.46 9.10
CA GLU A 228 -5.39 10.83 7.78
C GLU A 228 -5.33 9.65 6.79
N GLY A 229 -4.30 8.80 6.88
CA GLY A 229 -4.13 7.62 6.02
C GLY A 229 -5.11 6.49 6.32
N LEU A 230 -5.79 6.55 7.47
CA LEU A 230 -6.82 5.57 7.82
C LEU A 230 -8.23 6.12 7.59
N GLN A 231 -8.43 7.39 7.25
CA GLN A 231 -9.78 7.96 7.12
C GLN A 231 -10.55 7.39 5.93
N PRO A 232 -11.90 7.37 5.96
CA PRO A 232 -12.68 6.93 4.82
C PRO A 232 -12.51 7.89 3.63
N ILE A 233 -12.46 7.32 2.43
CA ILE A 233 -12.53 8.10 1.19
C ILE A 233 -13.94 8.66 1.07
N THR A 234 -14.11 9.97 1.27
CA THR A 234 -15.42 10.65 1.20
C THR A 234 -15.57 11.55 -0.03
N ASP A 235 -14.46 11.93 -0.65
CA ASP A 235 -14.41 12.70 -1.89
C ASP A 235 -13.28 12.19 -2.79
N VAL A 236 -13.65 11.40 -3.81
CA VAL A 236 -12.71 10.84 -4.79
C VAL A 236 -11.94 11.92 -5.56
N VAL A 237 -12.51 13.11 -5.76
CA VAL A 237 -11.79 14.19 -6.45
C VAL A 237 -10.71 14.74 -5.55
N ALA A 238 -11.03 15.00 -4.28
CA ALA A 238 -10.04 15.46 -3.30
C ALA A 238 -8.89 14.45 -3.18
N GLU A 239 -9.23 13.17 -2.99
CA GLU A 239 -8.30 12.04 -2.91
C GLU A 239 -7.37 11.99 -4.14
N MET A 240 -7.94 11.84 -5.33
CA MET A 240 -7.14 11.62 -6.54
C MET A 240 -6.43 12.87 -7.03
N SER A 241 -6.94 14.08 -6.75
CA SER A 241 -6.27 15.33 -7.16
C SER A 241 -4.86 15.48 -6.57
N GLY A 242 -4.61 14.82 -5.44
CA GLY A 242 -3.32 14.79 -4.77
C GLY A 242 -2.26 13.94 -5.49
N TRP A 243 -2.62 13.09 -6.44
CA TRP A 243 -1.69 12.10 -6.99
C TRP A 243 -0.66 12.72 -7.93
N ALA A 244 0.56 12.17 -7.89
CA ALA A 244 1.69 12.67 -8.67
C ALA A 244 1.43 12.71 -10.19
N CYS A 245 0.58 11.82 -10.71
CA CYS A 245 0.24 11.76 -12.13
C CYS A 245 -0.70 12.89 -12.59
N PHE A 246 -1.48 13.50 -11.69
CA PHE A 246 -2.38 14.63 -12.00
C PHE A 246 -1.80 15.98 -11.61
N ARG A 247 -0.73 15.99 -10.81
CA ARG A 247 0.01 17.22 -10.54
C ARG A 247 0.74 17.64 -11.81
N PRO A 248 0.72 18.93 -12.19
CA PRO A 248 1.62 19.43 -13.21
C PRO A 248 3.03 19.05 -12.79
N ARG A 249 3.81 18.46 -13.71
CA ARG A 249 5.22 18.17 -13.47
C ARG A 249 5.87 19.50 -13.12
N GLN A 250 6.08 19.77 -11.83
CA GLN A 250 7.01 20.81 -11.43
C GLN A 250 8.30 20.40 -12.12
N GLU A 251 8.77 21.22 -13.07
CA GLU A 251 10.16 21.17 -13.47
C GLU A 251 10.93 21.09 -12.18
N ARG A 252 11.57 19.94 -11.94
CA ARG A 252 12.28 19.74 -10.71
C ARG A 252 13.34 20.83 -10.69
N LEU A 253 13.10 21.89 -9.93
CA LEU A 253 14.11 22.75 -9.35
C LEU A 253 14.83 21.88 -8.32
N TYR A 254 15.46 20.80 -8.80
CA TYR A 254 16.71 20.42 -8.17
C TYR A 254 17.55 21.69 -8.29
N PRO A 255 17.95 22.35 -7.19
CA PRO A 255 19.17 23.13 -7.29
C PRO A 255 20.14 22.18 -7.97
N GLN A 256 20.67 22.57 -9.13
CA GLN A 256 21.76 21.85 -9.75
C GLN A 256 22.91 21.93 -8.75
N ASN A 257 22.87 21.05 -7.76
CA ASN A 257 23.92 20.88 -6.82
C ASN A 257 24.99 20.23 -7.68
N SER A 258 25.87 21.08 -8.17
CA SER A 258 26.93 20.86 -9.14
C SER A 258 28.02 19.95 -8.59
N ARG A 259 27.65 18.97 -7.77
CA ARG A 259 28.46 17.81 -7.48
C ARG A 259 28.52 17.01 -8.77
N LYS A 260 29.43 17.42 -9.65
CA LYS A 260 29.98 16.58 -10.70
C LYS A 260 30.22 15.20 -10.05
N PRO A 261 29.75 14.09 -10.64
CA PRO A 261 30.15 12.78 -10.17
C PRO A 261 31.67 12.80 -10.01
N VAL A 262 32.16 12.29 -8.88
CA VAL A 262 33.60 12.18 -8.65
C VAL A 262 34.14 11.25 -9.72
N VAL A 263 34.65 11.84 -10.80
CA VAL A 263 35.42 11.13 -11.80
C VAL A 263 36.70 10.76 -11.09
N HIS A 264 36.85 9.49 -10.72
CA HIS A 264 38.15 8.97 -10.32
C HIS A 264 39.11 9.14 -11.50
N THR A 265 39.90 10.20 -11.46
CA THR A 265 40.95 10.46 -12.45
C THR A 265 42.05 9.44 -12.23
N GLY A 266 42.05 8.42 -13.08
CA GLY A 266 43.10 7.41 -13.17
C GLY A 266 42.66 6.05 -12.60
N LYS A 267 42.28 5.14 -13.50
CA LYS A 267 42.35 3.71 -13.18
C LYS A 267 43.84 3.37 -13.03
N ILE A 268 44.34 3.29 -11.80
CA ILE A 268 45.69 2.78 -11.55
C ILE A 268 45.79 1.38 -12.15
N GLY A 269 46.70 1.21 -13.10
CA GLY A 269 46.92 -0.06 -13.76
C GLY A 269 47.39 -1.10 -12.75
N ARG A 270 46.92 -2.36 -12.85
CA ARG A 270 47.33 -3.46 -11.94
C ARG A 270 48.85 -3.58 -11.76
N ASN A 271 49.64 -3.21 -12.77
CA ASN A 271 51.11 -3.28 -12.75
C ASN A 271 51.82 -1.96 -12.43
N GLU A 272 51.10 -0.85 -12.25
CA GLU A 272 51.68 0.46 -11.93
C GLU A 272 52.18 0.53 -10.47
N PRO A 273 53.08 1.47 -10.15
CA PRO A 273 53.50 1.73 -8.77
C PRO A 273 52.30 2.00 -7.87
N CYS A 274 52.27 1.38 -6.69
CA CYS A 274 51.16 1.52 -5.77
C CYS A 274 51.17 2.91 -5.09
N PRO A 275 50.04 3.63 -5.06
CA PRO A 275 49.98 5.01 -4.57
C PRO A 275 50.18 5.14 -3.06
N CYS A 276 50.21 4.02 -2.31
CA CYS A 276 50.45 4.02 -0.86
C CYS A 276 51.93 4.24 -0.46
N GLY A 277 52.83 4.48 -1.43
CA GLY A 277 54.25 4.74 -1.17
C GLY A 277 55.09 3.50 -0.88
N SER A 278 54.54 2.28 -1.03
CA SER A 278 55.24 1.03 -0.69
C SER A 278 56.36 0.63 -1.66
N GLY A 279 56.50 1.31 -2.81
CA GLY A 279 57.43 0.94 -3.89
C GLY A 279 57.05 -0.33 -4.66
N LYS A 280 55.94 -1.01 -4.32
CA LYS A 280 55.47 -2.25 -4.99
C LYS A 280 54.45 -1.95 -6.10
N LYS A 281 54.26 -2.88 -7.05
CA LYS A 281 53.17 -2.82 -8.04
C LYS A 281 51.79 -2.94 -7.36
N TYR A 282 50.78 -2.21 -7.84
CA TYR A 282 49.44 -2.15 -7.23
C TYR A 282 48.82 -3.52 -6.97
N LYS A 283 48.94 -4.47 -7.92
CA LYS A 283 48.46 -5.86 -7.77
C LYS A 283 49.08 -6.66 -6.62
N LYS A 284 50.30 -6.32 -6.21
CA LYS A 284 51.05 -7.01 -5.15
C LYS A 284 51.04 -6.24 -3.82
N CYS A 285 50.27 -5.15 -3.73
CA CYS A 285 50.15 -4.33 -2.54
C CYS A 285 48.68 -4.17 -2.16
N CYS A 286 48.07 -3.00 -2.38
CA CYS A 286 46.71 -2.71 -1.96
C CYS A 286 45.63 -3.60 -2.60
N LEU A 287 45.87 -4.18 -3.77
CA LEU A 287 44.93 -5.11 -4.43
C LEU A 287 45.15 -6.58 -4.05
N GLY A 288 46.32 -6.92 -3.51
CA GLY A 288 46.72 -8.30 -3.17
C GLY A 288 46.63 -8.62 -1.68
N LYS A 289 46.15 -7.68 -0.85
CA LYS A 289 45.83 -7.92 0.55
C LYS A 289 44.41 -8.51 0.61
N ASN A 290 44.33 -9.83 0.63
CA ASN A 290 43.24 -10.52 1.32
C ASN A 290 43.64 -10.69 2.79
#